data_AF-K7UTE3-F1
#
_entry.id   AF-K7UTE3-F1
#
_cell.length_a   1.000
_cell.length_b   1.000
_cell.length_c   1.000
_cell.angle_alpha   90.00
_cell.angle_beta   90.00
_cell.angle_gamma   90.00
#
_symmetry.space_group_name_H-M   'P 1'
#
loop_
_entity.id
_entity.type
_entity.pdbx_description
1 polymer ?
#
loop_
_entity_poly.entity_id
_entity_poly.type
_entity_poly.pdbx_seq_one_letter_code
_entity_poly.pdbx_strand_id
1 'polypeptide(L)'
;MMKSTLIKDLYGEIDRLKAEVYAAREKVGVYIPKDRYQQEENERKAMADQIEQMNASLEVNHKLISDLQQNYDSELQHSADLSKKLEVTEKCLDHTSNLLSTTKEDLKQAQYNLNEKDYIISEQKKAENALTHQTYVLRSDLEQYTRDNTSLYSKIARGDKLSATNRSVVNTFQTDLASKLDILSNTLNASIDQQNMHLKSVEDLCQSYVDSHDKATSELKKKILASKSLYMSHMEAFLNVVLVHKASANGTLEDISSLSAASCCSLDQLLVCVEGEAQNIFNDIHNLLTIHRSEMTHFTQELRESFQISLDRTKEMSTYIIGLFDKYVEETSKLHSHSNNTHEAQMKSIEDFQMVYEEQSKSVEQKLLAEISSLVSKHITRQRELVGVRLSSLGDAARGNKAFLDEHTSAMEFVTKDAKRKWETFAEQAENDCKAGSSFSAAKHSRMETMLQECACTVDSAVQQWKKSHAAVNDLSRKQVAEVEALVRTAIENNEQHELEVASSRAVAEEDASNNSKDIAQGVENLLEEARNSSSRVVSTVEAHFGELQMLQESHSSQAAGINMHADKALQTSYKDYEPSGETPVRSEPNVPSKGSIESLRAMPVETMMNEFRENHPYEHESSKESKLSQIPRLPLATIN
;
A
#
# COMPACT_ATOMS: atom_id res chain seq x y z
N MET A 1 -20.27 126.98 -237.48
CA MET A 1 -21.49 126.18 -237.79
C MET A 1 -21.96 125.37 -236.59
N MET A 2 -21.16 124.44 -236.05
CA MET A 2 -21.00 124.37 -234.59
C MET A 2 -22.20 123.79 -233.78
N LYS A 3 -23.04 122.89 -234.32
CA LYS A 3 -24.41 122.58 -233.79
C LYS A 3 -24.52 121.31 -232.91
N SER A 4 -25.56 121.26 -232.06
CA SER A 4 -25.93 120.13 -231.16
C SER A 4 -27.27 120.40 -230.43
N THR A 5 -28.16 119.40 -230.28
CA THR A 5 -29.46 119.37 -229.52
C THR A 5 -30.76 119.91 -230.20
N LEU A 6 -31.25 121.16 -230.04
CA LEU A 6 -32.61 121.62 -230.52
C LEU A 6 -32.90 121.57 -232.04
N ILE A 7 -32.02 121.98 -232.95
CA ILE A 7 -30.62 121.55 -233.03
C ILE A 7 -29.55 122.48 -232.41
N LYS A 8 -29.91 123.44 -231.53
CA LYS A 8 -28.95 124.12 -230.60
C LYS A 8 -29.23 124.23 -229.08
N ASP A 9 -30.30 123.68 -228.49
CA ASP A 9 -30.40 123.52 -227.01
C ASP A 9 -31.29 122.33 -226.57
N LEU A 10 -31.63 122.13 -225.30
CA LEU A 10 -32.21 120.86 -224.81
C LEU A 10 -33.58 120.42 -225.39
N TYR A 11 -33.55 119.72 -226.54
CA TYR A 11 -34.72 119.25 -227.30
C TYR A 11 -35.68 118.34 -226.51
N GLY A 12 -35.22 117.69 -225.43
CA GLY A 12 -36.06 116.81 -224.60
C GLY A 12 -37.14 117.51 -223.78
N GLU A 13 -37.19 118.84 -223.77
CA GLU A 13 -38.35 119.59 -223.24
C GLU A 13 -39.53 119.61 -224.24
N ILE A 14 -39.25 119.31 -225.52
CA ILE A 14 -40.21 118.84 -226.52
C ILE A 14 -40.47 117.33 -226.32
N ASP A 15 -41.55 116.83 -226.90
CA ASP A 15 -42.12 115.50 -226.66
C ASP A 15 -42.63 115.28 -225.23
N ARG A 16 -41.93 115.81 -224.21
CA ARG A 16 -42.58 116.41 -223.03
C ARG A 16 -43.64 117.41 -223.48
N LEU A 17 -43.38 118.37 -224.36
CA LEU A 17 -44.44 119.30 -224.80
C LEU A 17 -45.49 118.65 -225.74
N LYS A 18 -45.43 117.31 -225.89
CA LYS A 18 -46.46 116.38 -226.40
C LYS A 18 -46.89 115.32 -225.32
N ALA A 19 -46.43 115.49 -224.08
CA ALA A 19 -46.65 114.68 -222.86
C ALA A 19 -46.91 115.52 -221.56
N GLU A 20 -46.99 116.84 -221.71
CA GLU A 20 -47.67 117.94 -221.01
C GLU A 20 -47.94 118.95 -222.15
N VAL A 21 -49.19 119.35 -222.42
CA VAL A 21 -49.63 119.71 -223.79
C VAL A 21 -49.48 118.54 -224.79
N TYR A 22 -50.56 118.23 -225.52
CA TYR A 22 -50.88 116.96 -226.20
C TYR A 22 -50.67 115.55 -225.54
N ALA A 23 -50.27 115.23 -224.29
CA ALA A 23 -50.04 115.96 -223.03
C ALA A 23 -51.14 116.94 -222.66
N ALA A 24 -51.25 117.31 -221.38
CA ALA A 24 -52.57 117.58 -220.83
C ALA A 24 -53.57 116.55 -221.46
N ARG A 25 -53.20 115.24 -221.36
CA ARG A 25 -53.73 113.87 -221.69
C ARG A 25 -55.23 113.71 -221.93
N GLU A 26 -55.82 114.71 -222.57
CA GLU A 26 -56.91 115.45 -221.93
C GLU A 26 -56.59 115.91 -220.46
N LYS A 27 -55.83 115.16 -219.61
CA LYS A 27 -55.04 115.61 -218.41
C LYS A 27 -53.65 114.92 -218.17
N VAL A 28 -53.57 113.88 -217.34
CA VAL A 28 -52.35 113.11 -216.96
C VAL A 28 -51.11 113.88 -216.43
N GLY A 29 -50.15 114.33 -217.25
CA GLY A 29 -48.72 114.38 -216.85
C GLY A 29 -47.89 115.65 -217.13
N VAL A 30 -46.69 115.67 -216.51
CA VAL A 30 -45.60 116.66 -216.57
C VAL A 30 -44.24 115.93 -216.55
N TYR A 31 -43.26 116.38 -217.35
CA TYR A 31 -41.86 115.91 -217.29
C TYR A 31 -41.01 116.96 -216.56
N ILE A 32 -40.19 116.49 -215.60
CA ILE A 32 -39.19 117.25 -214.86
C ILE A 32 -37.80 116.66 -215.15
N PRO A 33 -36.76 117.49 -215.38
CA PRO A 33 -35.38 117.01 -215.49
C PRO A 33 -34.91 116.25 -214.24
N LYS A 34 -34.37 115.06 -214.46
CA LYS A 34 -34.12 114.02 -213.45
C LYS A 34 -33.27 114.50 -212.26
N ASP A 35 -32.28 115.34 -212.50
CA ASP A 35 -31.30 115.74 -211.47
C ASP A 35 -31.96 116.56 -210.35
N ARG A 36 -33.05 117.28 -210.66
CA ARG A 36 -33.78 118.12 -209.69
C ARG A 36 -34.74 117.31 -208.80
N TYR A 37 -35.06 116.06 -209.17
CA TYR A 37 -35.84 115.11 -208.37
C TYR A 37 -35.02 114.52 -207.20
N GLN A 38 -33.69 114.66 -207.19
CA GLN A 38 -32.82 114.01 -206.21
C GLN A 38 -32.51 114.82 -204.94
N GLN A 39 -32.52 116.16 -204.99
CA GLN A 39 -31.94 116.98 -203.91
C GLN A 39 -32.96 117.43 -202.83
N GLU A 40 -34.22 117.67 -203.17
CA GLU A 40 -35.27 118.01 -202.18
C GLU A 40 -35.88 116.77 -201.48
N GLU A 41 -35.58 115.57 -201.96
CA GLU A 41 -36.11 114.30 -201.44
C GLU A 41 -35.51 113.92 -200.05
N ASN A 42 -34.29 114.40 -199.74
CA ASN A 42 -33.53 113.95 -198.58
C ASN A 42 -33.73 114.82 -197.32
N GLU A 43 -33.62 116.15 -197.41
CA GLU A 43 -33.49 116.99 -196.20
C GLU A 43 -34.77 117.13 -195.36
N ARG A 44 -35.96 116.82 -195.93
CA ARG A 44 -37.24 117.15 -195.27
C ARG A 44 -38.03 115.97 -194.73
N LYS A 45 -38.00 114.77 -195.34
CA LYS A 45 -38.86 113.66 -194.89
C LYS A 45 -38.33 112.93 -193.64
N ALA A 46 -37.02 112.97 -193.38
CA ALA A 46 -36.43 112.49 -192.13
C ALA A 46 -37.01 113.19 -190.87
N MET A 47 -37.62 114.37 -191.02
CA MET A 47 -38.28 115.09 -189.93
C MET A 47 -39.65 114.50 -189.55
N ALA A 48 -40.19 113.55 -190.34
CA ALA A 48 -41.43 112.83 -190.03
C ALA A 48 -41.18 111.50 -189.29
N ASP A 49 -40.02 110.86 -189.50
CA ASP A 49 -39.65 109.57 -188.90
C ASP A 49 -39.70 109.60 -187.36
N GLN A 50 -39.55 110.78 -186.74
CA GLN A 50 -39.57 110.96 -185.29
C GLN A 50 -40.98 111.01 -184.67
N ILE A 51 -42.04 111.32 -185.43
CA ILE A 51 -43.39 111.57 -184.87
C ILE A 51 -44.24 110.30 -184.82
N GLU A 52 -44.27 109.51 -185.90
CA GLU A 52 -45.11 108.30 -185.95
C GLU A 52 -44.59 107.19 -185.00
N GLN A 53 -43.27 107.12 -184.81
CA GLN A 53 -42.63 106.25 -183.81
C GLN A 53 -43.06 106.60 -182.37
N MET A 54 -43.34 107.88 -182.09
CA MET A 54 -43.78 108.33 -180.77
C MET A 54 -45.25 107.96 -180.49
N ASN A 55 -46.12 108.03 -181.50
CA ASN A 55 -47.52 107.61 -181.37
C ASN A 55 -47.66 106.09 -181.19
N ALA A 56 -46.92 105.28 -181.97
CA ALA A 56 -46.93 103.83 -181.82
C ALA A 56 -46.49 103.36 -180.41
N SER A 57 -45.60 104.12 -179.76
CA SER A 57 -45.19 103.86 -178.37
C SER A 57 -46.30 104.14 -177.35
N LEU A 58 -47.20 105.11 -177.60
CA LEU A 58 -48.32 105.40 -176.69
C LEU A 58 -49.39 104.30 -176.71
N GLU A 59 -49.72 103.75 -177.89
CA GLU A 59 -50.72 102.69 -178.04
C GLU A 59 -50.36 101.42 -177.23
N VAL A 60 -49.08 101.04 -177.25
CA VAL A 60 -48.53 99.90 -176.48
C VAL A 60 -48.65 100.14 -174.98
N ASN A 61 -48.31 101.35 -174.52
CA ASN A 61 -48.40 101.71 -173.09
C ASN A 61 -49.86 101.74 -172.60
N HIS A 62 -50.81 102.17 -173.41
CA HIS A 62 -52.22 102.27 -173.00
C HIS A 62 -52.84 100.91 -172.70
N LYS A 63 -52.53 99.89 -173.52
CA LYS A 63 -53.10 98.54 -173.33
C LYS A 63 -52.54 97.83 -172.09
N LEU A 64 -51.26 98.04 -171.78
CA LEU A 64 -50.61 97.50 -170.58
C LEU A 64 -51.29 97.97 -169.28
N ILE A 65 -51.83 99.20 -169.26
CA ILE A 65 -52.51 99.78 -168.10
C ILE A 65 -53.87 99.12 -167.86
N SER A 66 -54.63 98.80 -168.92
CA SER A 66 -55.95 98.16 -168.81
C SER A 66 -55.87 96.78 -168.16
N ASP A 67 -54.90 95.95 -168.58
CA ASP A 67 -54.72 94.61 -168.03
C ASP A 67 -54.20 94.66 -166.57
N LEU A 68 -53.48 95.71 -166.19
CA LEU A 68 -53.09 95.96 -164.80
C LEU A 68 -54.28 96.37 -163.91
N GLN A 69 -55.17 97.22 -164.40
CA GLN A 69 -56.35 97.66 -163.63
C GLN A 69 -57.29 96.50 -163.28
N GLN A 70 -57.59 95.61 -164.25
CA GLN A 70 -58.51 94.49 -163.98
C GLN A 70 -57.97 93.51 -162.92
N ASN A 71 -56.65 93.29 -162.87
CA ASN A 71 -56.03 92.47 -161.82
C ASN A 71 -55.99 93.20 -160.46
N TYR A 72 -55.81 94.53 -160.47
CA TYR A 72 -55.83 95.35 -159.26
C TYR A 72 -57.21 95.33 -158.57
N ASP A 73 -58.28 95.50 -159.34
CA ASP A 73 -59.65 95.51 -158.81
C ASP A 73 -60.03 94.16 -158.14
N SER A 74 -59.59 93.03 -158.70
CA SER A 74 -59.82 91.71 -158.08
C SER A 74 -59.08 91.53 -156.74
N GLU A 75 -57.85 92.02 -156.62
CA GLU A 75 -57.08 91.89 -155.37
C GLU A 75 -57.55 92.90 -154.30
N LEU A 76 -58.01 94.08 -154.73
CA LEU A 76 -58.61 95.09 -153.84
C LEU A 76 -59.86 94.54 -153.11
N GLN A 77 -60.71 93.79 -153.84
CA GLN A 77 -61.89 93.13 -153.29
C GLN A 77 -61.52 92.04 -152.27
N HIS A 78 -60.49 91.24 -152.55
CA HIS A 78 -60.00 90.18 -151.66
C HIS A 78 -59.36 90.74 -150.37
N SER A 79 -58.58 91.82 -150.50
CA SER A 79 -57.94 92.55 -149.40
C SER A 79 -58.96 93.12 -148.38
N ALA A 80 -60.10 93.63 -148.86
CA ALA A 80 -61.14 94.21 -148.02
C ALA A 80 -61.79 93.20 -147.05
N ASP A 81 -62.20 92.03 -147.56
CA ASP A 81 -62.83 90.99 -146.74
C ASP A 81 -61.83 90.30 -145.78
N LEU A 82 -60.56 90.19 -146.16
CA LEU A 82 -59.50 89.70 -145.26
C LEU A 82 -59.26 90.68 -144.09
N SER A 83 -59.17 91.97 -144.39
CA SER A 83 -58.98 93.03 -143.38
C SER A 83 -60.09 93.04 -142.33
N LYS A 84 -61.34 92.79 -142.76
CA LYS A 84 -62.51 92.75 -141.86
C LYS A 84 -62.53 91.54 -140.91
N LYS A 85 -61.86 90.44 -141.25
CA LYS A 85 -61.58 89.32 -140.33
C LYS A 85 -60.40 89.61 -139.40
N LEU A 86 -59.40 90.35 -139.89
CA LEU A 86 -58.21 90.71 -139.12
C LEU A 86 -58.60 91.57 -137.89
N GLU A 87 -59.36 92.64 -138.11
CA GLU A 87 -59.75 93.62 -137.06
C GLU A 87 -60.50 92.97 -135.87
N VAL A 88 -61.35 91.97 -136.14
CA VAL A 88 -62.09 91.23 -135.11
C VAL A 88 -61.17 90.30 -134.32
N THR A 89 -60.16 89.72 -134.98
CA THR A 89 -59.19 88.80 -134.36
C THR A 89 -58.20 89.57 -133.49
N GLU A 90 -57.73 90.71 -133.97
CA GLU A 90 -56.77 91.60 -133.31
C GLU A 90 -57.33 92.14 -131.98
N LYS A 91 -58.58 92.61 -131.96
CA LYS A 91 -59.25 93.11 -130.74
C LYS A 91 -59.43 92.03 -129.65
N CYS A 92 -59.61 90.76 -130.02
CA CYS A 92 -59.64 89.65 -129.05
C CYS A 92 -58.24 89.29 -128.52
N LEU A 93 -57.21 89.38 -129.37
CA LEU A 93 -55.83 89.11 -128.98
C LEU A 93 -55.35 90.13 -127.93
N ASP A 94 -55.63 91.41 -128.16
CA ASP A 94 -55.14 92.51 -127.32
C ASP A 94 -55.76 92.51 -125.91
N HIS A 95 -57.06 92.20 -125.79
CA HIS A 95 -57.71 92.00 -124.48
C HIS A 95 -57.10 90.82 -123.69
N THR A 96 -56.79 89.72 -124.38
CA THR A 96 -56.20 88.51 -123.76
C THR A 96 -54.75 88.74 -123.34
N SER A 97 -53.98 89.49 -124.15
CA SER A 97 -52.58 89.82 -123.89
C SER A 97 -52.39 90.62 -122.60
N ASN A 98 -53.20 91.66 -122.40
CA ASN A 98 -53.11 92.54 -121.22
C ASN A 98 -53.37 91.77 -119.92
N LEU A 99 -54.40 90.92 -119.87
CA LEU A 99 -54.74 90.12 -118.68
C LEU A 99 -53.63 89.12 -118.30
N LEU A 100 -52.98 88.51 -119.32
CA LEU A 100 -51.86 87.59 -119.11
C LEU A 100 -50.63 88.30 -118.55
N SER A 101 -50.37 89.53 -118.97
CA SER A 101 -49.25 90.35 -118.51
C SER A 101 -49.36 90.66 -117.00
N THR A 102 -50.49 91.21 -116.55
CA THR A 102 -50.70 91.57 -115.14
C THR A 102 -50.54 90.36 -114.20
N THR A 103 -51.15 89.23 -114.58
CA THR A 103 -51.12 87.98 -113.78
C THR A 103 -49.71 87.39 -113.64
N LYS A 104 -48.81 87.68 -114.60
CA LYS A 104 -47.43 87.18 -114.59
C LYS A 104 -46.53 87.92 -113.60
N GLU A 105 -46.79 89.20 -113.37
CA GLU A 105 -45.94 90.04 -112.51
C GLU A 105 -46.26 89.83 -111.02
N ASP A 106 -47.53 89.68 -110.66
CA ASP A 106 -47.95 89.32 -109.29
C ASP A 106 -47.33 87.98 -108.84
N LEU A 107 -47.17 87.02 -109.78
CA LEU A 107 -46.55 85.73 -109.51
C LEU A 107 -45.06 85.86 -109.13
N LYS A 108 -44.29 86.70 -109.86
CA LYS A 108 -42.89 87.02 -109.50
C LYS A 108 -42.82 87.59 -108.08
N GLN A 109 -43.70 88.55 -107.77
CA GLN A 109 -43.69 89.27 -106.49
C GLN A 109 -43.92 88.34 -105.30
N ALA A 110 -44.84 87.37 -105.44
CA ALA A 110 -45.13 86.37 -104.43
C ALA A 110 -43.95 85.39 -104.23
N GLN A 111 -43.34 84.91 -105.32
CA GLN A 111 -42.21 83.97 -105.26
C GLN A 111 -40.96 84.57 -104.60
N TYR A 112 -40.66 85.84 -104.88
CA TYR A 112 -39.53 86.54 -104.27
C TYR A 112 -39.64 86.64 -102.74
N ASN A 113 -40.82 87.08 -102.25
CA ASN A 113 -41.07 87.25 -100.81
C ASN A 113 -41.07 85.92 -100.03
N LEU A 114 -41.35 84.79 -100.68
CA LEU A 114 -41.31 83.47 -100.04
C LEU A 114 -39.85 83.06 -99.72
N ASN A 115 -38.96 83.18 -100.71
CA ASN A 115 -37.56 82.78 -100.58
C ASN A 115 -36.81 83.55 -99.48
N GLU A 116 -37.13 84.84 -99.29
CA GLU A 116 -36.58 85.66 -98.20
C GLU A 116 -36.89 85.07 -96.82
N LYS A 117 -38.12 84.55 -96.63
CA LYS A 117 -38.56 84.00 -95.33
C LYS A 117 -37.93 82.65 -95.04
N ASP A 118 -37.82 81.79 -96.04
CA ASP A 118 -37.21 80.46 -95.88
C ASP A 118 -35.71 80.56 -95.52
N TYR A 119 -34.99 81.53 -96.09
CA TYR A 119 -33.59 81.80 -95.72
C TYR A 119 -33.45 82.14 -94.23
N ILE A 120 -34.23 83.11 -93.73
CA ILE A 120 -34.22 83.55 -92.32
C ILE A 120 -34.52 82.37 -91.37
N ILE A 121 -35.54 81.56 -91.70
CA ILE A 121 -35.92 80.38 -90.92
C ILE A 121 -34.77 79.37 -90.88
N SER A 122 -34.01 79.21 -91.96
CA SER A 122 -32.92 78.22 -92.05
C SER A 122 -31.73 78.55 -91.14
N GLU A 123 -31.28 79.80 -91.09
CA GLU A 123 -30.16 80.22 -90.22
C GLU A 123 -30.57 80.25 -88.74
N GLN A 124 -31.77 80.75 -88.44
CA GLN A 124 -32.27 80.80 -87.07
C GLN A 124 -32.43 79.39 -86.47
N LYS A 125 -32.80 78.41 -87.30
CA LYS A 125 -32.85 76.99 -86.93
C LYS A 125 -31.47 76.35 -86.71
N LYS A 126 -30.38 76.80 -87.38
CA LYS A 126 -29.02 76.32 -87.06
C LYS A 126 -28.60 76.73 -85.64
N ALA A 127 -28.81 78.00 -85.30
CA ALA A 127 -28.48 78.55 -83.99
C ALA A 127 -29.24 77.83 -82.84
N GLU A 128 -30.54 77.60 -83.01
CA GLU A 128 -31.37 76.88 -82.03
C GLU A 128 -30.85 75.45 -81.77
N ASN A 129 -30.49 74.71 -82.82
CA ASN A 129 -29.92 73.36 -82.68
C ASN A 129 -28.56 73.36 -81.97
N ALA A 130 -27.69 74.33 -82.26
CA ALA A 130 -26.38 74.44 -81.62
C ALA A 130 -26.48 74.76 -80.11
N LEU A 131 -27.34 75.73 -79.74
CA LEU A 131 -27.64 76.07 -78.34
C LEU A 131 -28.29 74.89 -77.60
N THR A 132 -29.17 74.14 -78.28
CA THR A 132 -29.81 72.95 -77.71
C THR A 132 -28.78 71.85 -77.42
N HIS A 133 -27.87 71.57 -78.36
CA HIS A 133 -26.81 70.59 -78.17
C HIS A 133 -25.88 70.94 -77.00
N GLN A 134 -25.42 72.20 -76.92
CA GLN A 134 -24.57 72.66 -75.82
C GLN A 134 -25.27 72.54 -74.45
N THR A 135 -26.59 72.73 -74.42
CA THR A 135 -27.42 72.57 -73.21
C THR A 135 -27.49 71.11 -72.76
N TYR A 136 -27.60 70.16 -73.69
CA TYR A 136 -27.58 68.72 -73.36
C TYR A 136 -26.22 68.26 -72.81
N VAL A 137 -25.11 68.73 -73.38
CA VAL A 137 -23.76 68.44 -72.89
C VAL A 137 -23.59 68.94 -71.45
N LEU A 138 -23.88 70.22 -71.21
CA LEU A 138 -23.78 70.81 -69.87
C LEU A 138 -24.66 70.11 -68.83
N ARG A 139 -25.86 69.63 -69.21
CA ARG A 139 -26.72 68.87 -68.30
C ARG A 139 -26.13 67.49 -67.96
N SER A 140 -25.59 66.79 -68.96
CA SER A 140 -24.89 65.51 -68.77
C SER A 140 -23.71 65.62 -67.81
N ASP A 141 -22.90 66.68 -67.95
CA ASP A 141 -21.72 66.91 -67.12
C ASP A 141 -22.12 67.26 -65.67
N LEU A 142 -23.15 68.09 -65.48
CA LEU A 142 -23.69 68.39 -64.14
C LEU A 142 -24.34 67.16 -63.46
N GLU A 143 -25.05 66.32 -64.23
CA GLU A 143 -25.55 65.03 -63.75
C GLU A 143 -24.42 64.07 -63.37
N GLN A 144 -23.29 64.09 -64.09
CA GLN A 144 -22.08 63.32 -63.78
C GLN A 144 -21.40 63.81 -62.49
N TYR A 145 -21.08 65.11 -62.39
CA TYR A 145 -20.49 65.70 -61.18
C TYR A 145 -21.35 65.49 -59.92
N THR A 146 -22.69 65.46 -60.07
CA THR A 146 -23.61 65.16 -58.96
C THR A 146 -23.49 63.71 -58.50
N ARG A 147 -23.42 62.75 -59.44
CA ARG A 147 -23.20 61.33 -59.13
C ARG A 147 -21.84 61.09 -58.49
N ASP A 148 -20.79 61.75 -58.97
CA ASP A 148 -19.43 61.60 -58.44
C ASP A 148 -19.28 62.18 -57.04
N ASN A 149 -19.86 63.36 -56.76
CA ASN A 149 -19.92 63.89 -55.39
C ASN A 149 -20.68 62.96 -54.43
N THR A 150 -21.82 62.40 -54.86
CA THR A 150 -22.58 61.43 -54.05
C THR A 150 -21.76 60.17 -53.75
N SER A 151 -21.00 59.69 -54.74
CA SER A 151 -20.05 58.57 -54.59
C SER A 151 -18.91 58.91 -53.61
N LEU A 152 -18.36 60.12 -53.68
CA LEU A 152 -17.31 60.60 -52.78
C LEU A 152 -17.78 60.68 -51.33
N TYR A 153 -18.93 61.31 -51.05
CA TYR A 153 -19.50 61.34 -49.70
C TYR A 153 -19.82 59.93 -49.17
N SER A 154 -20.31 59.03 -50.03
CA SER A 154 -20.53 57.62 -49.68
C SER A 154 -19.22 56.87 -49.37
N LYS A 155 -18.11 57.23 -50.02
CA LYS A 155 -16.77 56.68 -49.75
C LYS A 155 -16.23 57.20 -48.41
N ILE A 156 -16.39 58.50 -48.12
CA ILE A 156 -15.96 59.13 -46.86
C ILE A 156 -16.73 58.52 -45.68
N ALA A 157 -18.07 58.54 -45.70
CA ALA A 157 -18.89 58.00 -44.61
C ALA A 157 -18.65 56.49 -44.37
N ARG A 158 -18.27 55.73 -45.41
CA ARG A 158 -17.83 54.33 -45.27
C ARG A 158 -16.44 54.22 -44.63
N GLY A 159 -15.53 55.16 -44.89
CA GLY A 159 -14.23 55.28 -44.23
C GLY A 159 -14.39 55.62 -42.75
N ASP A 160 -15.19 56.63 -42.41
CA ASP A 160 -15.47 57.04 -41.03
C ASP A 160 -16.09 55.88 -40.23
N LYS A 161 -17.09 55.21 -40.81
CA LYS A 161 -17.69 54.01 -40.21
C LYS A 161 -16.68 52.88 -40.02
N LEU A 162 -15.73 52.70 -40.93
CA LEU A 162 -14.68 51.68 -40.82
C LEU A 162 -13.66 52.05 -39.73
N SER A 163 -13.21 53.30 -39.63
CA SER A 163 -12.36 53.79 -38.51
C SER A 163 -13.05 53.55 -37.17
N ALA A 164 -14.31 53.99 -37.02
CA ALA A 164 -15.08 53.80 -35.80
C ALA A 164 -15.28 52.32 -35.44
N THR A 165 -15.53 51.46 -36.44
CA THR A 165 -15.65 50.01 -36.24
C THR A 165 -14.31 49.40 -35.82
N ASN A 166 -13.21 49.74 -36.49
CA ASN A 166 -11.88 49.23 -36.17
C ASN A 166 -11.44 49.67 -34.77
N ARG A 167 -11.68 50.92 -34.37
CA ARG A 167 -11.38 51.40 -33.01
C ARG A 167 -12.26 50.73 -31.95
N SER A 168 -13.53 50.45 -32.25
CA SER A 168 -14.38 49.63 -31.39
C SER A 168 -13.80 48.21 -31.18
N VAL A 169 -13.32 47.57 -32.26
CA VAL A 169 -12.66 46.25 -32.19
C VAL A 169 -11.35 46.31 -31.40
N VAL A 170 -10.50 47.33 -31.61
CA VAL A 170 -9.25 47.55 -30.85
C VAL A 170 -9.53 47.73 -29.36
N ASN A 171 -10.49 48.59 -29.00
CA ASN A 171 -10.85 48.82 -27.60
C ASN A 171 -11.45 47.55 -26.97
N THR A 172 -12.30 46.82 -27.70
CA THR A 172 -12.89 45.55 -27.23
C THR A 172 -11.80 44.50 -26.98
N PHE A 173 -10.82 44.39 -27.89
CA PHE A 173 -9.68 43.50 -27.73
C PHE A 173 -8.78 43.90 -26.55
N GLN A 174 -8.55 45.21 -26.33
CA GLN A 174 -7.84 45.71 -25.14
C GLN A 174 -8.55 45.27 -23.86
N THR A 175 -9.88 45.45 -23.78
CA THR A 175 -10.66 45.05 -22.59
C THR A 175 -10.74 43.53 -22.40
N ASP A 176 -10.83 42.74 -23.49
CA ASP A 176 -10.82 41.28 -23.37
C ASP A 176 -9.44 40.77 -22.94
N LEU A 177 -8.35 41.29 -23.50
CA LEU A 177 -6.98 40.92 -23.12
C LEU A 177 -6.71 41.21 -21.64
N ALA A 178 -7.08 42.41 -21.16
CA ALA A 178 -6.99 42.76 -19.73
C ALA A 178 -7.83 41.81 -18.86
N SER A 179 -9.06 41.51 -19.27
CA SER A 179 -9.93 40.56 -18.57
C SER A 179 -9.35 39.14 -18.54
N LYS A 180 -8.75 38.67 -19.64
CA LYS A 180 -8.09 37.35 -19.70
C LYS A 180 -6.83 37.28 -18.84
N LEU A 181 -6.04 38.36 -18.78
CA LEU A 181 -4.87 38.46 -17.89
C LEU A 181 -5.25 38.48 -16.41
N ASP A 182 -6.33 39.18 -16.05
CA ASP A 182 -6.87 39.17 -14.68
C ASP A 182 -7.41 37.78 -14.30
N ILE A 183 -8.22 37.15 -15.15
CA ILE A 183 -8.69 35.77 -14.95
C ILE A 183 -7.51 34.78 -14.80
N LEU A 184 -6.47 34.91 -15.63
CA LEU A 184 -5.27 34.07 -15.54
C LEU A 184 -4.52 34.29 -14.22
N SER A 185 -4.34 35.54 -13.81
CA SER A 185 -3.65 35.90 -12.56
C SER A 185 -4.42 35.41 -11.33
N ASN A 186 -5.75 35.57 -11.32
CA ASN A 186 -6.62 35.06 -10.27
C ASN A 186 -6.65 33.52 -10.23
N THR A 187 -6.60 32.86 -11.39
CA THR A 187 -6.49 31.39 -11.47
C THR A 187 -5.14 30.89 -10.96
N LEU A 188 -4.04 31.59 -11.28
CA LEU A 188 -2.72 31.22 -10.76
C LEU A 188 -2.64 31.46 -9.25
N ASN A 189 -3.13 32.59 -8.74
CA ASN A 189 -3.17 32.87 -7.30
C ASN A 189 -3.95 31.76 -6.56
N ALA A 190 -5.15 31.40 -7.01
CA ALA A 190 -5.93 30.32 -6.42
C ALA A 190 -5.22 28.94 -6.48
N SER A 191 -4.44 28.68 -7.53
CA SER A 191 -3.61 27.46 -7.66
C SER A 191 -2.43 27.48 -6.68
N ILE A 192 -1.79 28.64 -6.48
CA ILE A 192 -0.69 28.83 -5.52
C ILE A 192 -1.22 28.72 -4.09
N ASP A 193 -2.35 29.34 -3.76
CA ASP A 193 -3.03 29.20 -2.47
C ASP A 193 -3.39 27.74 -2.19
N GLN A 194 -3.91 27.00 -3.19
CA GLN A 194 -4.19 25.58 -3.05
C GLN A 194 -2.91 24.75 -2.82
N GLN A 195 -1.82 25.02 -3.54
CA GLN A 195 -0.54 24.33 -3.33
C GLN A 195 0.06 24.65 -1.96
N ASN A 196 -0.01 25.91 -1.51
CA ASN A 196 0.39 26.32 -0.17
C ASN A 196 -0.41 25.60 0.93
N MET A 197 -1.72 25.40 0.75
CA MET A 197 -2.55 24.58 1.64
C MET A 197 -2.15 23.09 1.63
N HIS A 198 -1.82 22.52 0.46
CA HIS A 198 -1.33 21.15 0.37
C HIS A 198 0.05 21.00 1.05
N LEU A 199 0.97 21.94 0.84
CA LEU A 199 2.30 21.98 1.45
C LEU A 199 2.22 22.09 2.99
N LYS A 200 1.37 22.99 3.50
CA LYS A 200 1.10 23.13 4.94
C LYS A 200 0.54 21.83 5.55
N SER A 201 -0.36 21.15 4.84
CA SER A 201 -0.90 19.84 5.26
C SER A 201 0.18 18.75 5.33
N VAL A 202 1.19 18.77 4.44
CA VAL A 202 2.36 17.86 4.52
C VAL A 202 3.24 18.20 5.74
N GLU A 203 3.48 19.48 6.01
CA GLU A 203 4.23 19.94 7.19
C GLU A 203 3.54 19.51 8.51
N ASP A 204 2.23 19.75 8.62
CA ASP A 204 1.43 19.38 9.79
C ASP A 204 1.38 17.85 10.00
N LEU A 205 1.34 17.07 8.90
CA LEU A 205 1.44 15.61 8.93
C LEU A 205 2.83 15.15 9.40
N CYS A 206 3.90 15.81 8.95
CA CYS A 206 5.27 15.52 9.37
C CYS A 206 5.51 15.83 10.86
N GLN A 207 4.92 16.91 11.40
CA GLN A 207 4.95 17.20 12.84
C GLN A 207 4.14 16.16 13.63
N SER A 208 2.91 15.86 13.22
CA SER A 208 2.04 14.87 13.87
C SER A 208 2.67 13.46 13.90
N TYR A 209 3.40 13.09 12.84
CA TYR A 209 4.17 11.84 12.78
C TYR A 209 5.31 11.82 13.82
N VAL A 210 6.07 12.90 13.95
CA VAL A 210 7.12 13.04 14.97
C VAL A 210 6.54 13.01 16.39
N ASP A 211 5.49 13.79 16.66
CA ASP A 211 4.83 13.83 17.99
C ASP A 211 4.31 12.44 18.40
N SER A 212 3.77 11.68 17.45
CA SER A 212 3.33 10.30 17.64
C SER A 212 4.51 9.36 17.95
N HIS A 213 5.62 9.48 17.23
CA HIS A 213 6.85 8.72 17.49
C HIS A 213 7.51 9.08 18.84
N ASP A 214 7.52 10.35 19.23
CA ASP A 214 8.02 10.82 20.53
C ASP A 214 7.18 10.25 21.69
N LYS A 215 5.84 10.31 21.56
CA LYS A 215 4.92 9.71 22.53
C LYS A 215 5.10 8.19 22.62
N ALA A 216 5.15 7.50 21.48
CA ALA A 216 5.35 6.05 21.43
C ALA A 216 6.69 5.65 22.07
N THR A 217 7.76 6.41 21.81
CA THR A 217 9.08 6.24 22.42
C THR A 217 9.04 6.43 23.93
N SER A 218 8.36 7.47 24.42
CA SER A 218 8.16 7.72 25.86
C SER A 218 7.42 6.57 26.54
N GLU A 219 6.35 6.05 25.93
CA GLU A 219 5.62 4.89 26.44
C GLU A 219 6.44 3.60 26.39
N LEU A 220 7.22 3.39 25.33
CA LEU A 220 8.03 2.19 25.16
C LEU A 220 9.21 2.18 26.15
N LYS A 221 9.89 3.30 26.38
CA LYS A 221 10.91 3.45 27.45
C LYS A 221 10.31 3.15 28.84
N LYS A 222 9.10 3.63 29.15
CA LYS A 222 8.39 3.30 30.40
C LYS A 222 8.11 1.79 30.52
N LYS A 223 7.66 1.15 29.44
CA LYS A 223 7.41 -0.32 29.39
C LYS A 223 8.70 -1.13 29.54
N ILE A 224 9.81 -0.69 28.95
CA ILE A 224 11.13 -1.32 29.10
C ILE A 224 11.59 -1.28 30.57
N LEU A 225 11.53 -0.11 31.22
CA LEU A 225 11.89 0.04 32.64
C LEU A 225 10.97 -0.77 33.57
N ALA A 226 9.66 -0.78 33.31
CA ALA A 226 8.71 -1.61 34.05
C ALA A 226 8.98 -3.11 33.88
N SER A 227 9.35 -3.55 32.67
CA SER A 227 9.72 -4.94 32.38
C SER A 227 10.99 -5.35 33.15
N LYS A 228 12.04 -4.51 33.14
CA LYS A 228 13.24 -4.74 33.97
C LYS A 228 12.88 -4.85 35.46
N SER A 229 12.06 -3.93 35.97
CA SER A 229 11.66 -3.93 37.38
C SER A 229 10.84 -5.16 37.77
N LEU A 230 9.95 -5.64 36.89
CA LEU A 230 9.17 -6.86 37.11
C LEU A 230 10.04 -8.11 37.10
N TYR A 231 10.96 -8.22 36.13
CA TYR A 231 11.94 -9.31 36.04
C TYR A 231 12.80 -9.38 37.31
N MET A 232 13.30 -8.25 37.80
CA MET A 232 14.06 -8.21 39.05
C MET A 232 13.25 -8.60 40.27
N SER A 233 12.00 -8.13 40.38
CA SER A 233 11.08 -8.53 41.46
C SER A 233 10.82 -10.04 41.46
N HIS A 234 10.69 -10.67 40.28
CA HIS A 234 10.56 -12.13 40.16
C HIS A 234 11.84 -12.88 40.56
N MET A 235 13.02 -12.41 40.16
CA MET A 235 14.30 -13.02 40.56
C MET A 235 14.57 -12.89 42.07
N GLU A 236 14.16 -11.78 42.68
CA GLU A 236 14.24 -11.58 44.13
C GLU A 236 13.22 -12.43 44.88
N ALA A 237 11.99 -12.58 44.37
CA ALA A 237 11.02 -13.54 44.91
C ALA A 237 11.53 -14.98 44.83
N PHE A 238 12.22 -15.37 43.75
CA PHE A 238 12.84 -16.69 43.62
C PHE A 238 13.96 -16.92 44.66
N LEU A 239 14.88 -15.95 44.82
CA LEU A 239 15.93 -16.02 45.86
C LEU A 239 15.31 -16.12 47.26
N ASN A 240 14.25 -15.36 47.56
CA ASN A 240 13.55 -15.44 48.84
C ASN A 240 12.92 -16.82 49.10
N VAL A 241 12.39 -17.49 48.07
CA VAL A 241 11.90 -18.88 48.20
C VAL A 241 13.06 -19.85 48.50
N VAL A 242 14.22 -19.67 47.85
CA VAL A 242 15.42 -20.50 48.12
C VAL A 242 15.95 -20.27 49.55
N LEU A 243 15.97 -19.03 50.03
CA LEU A 243 16.36 -18.70 51.41
C LEU A 243 15.41 -19.32 52.45
N VAL A 244 14.09 -19.27 52.22
CA VAL A 244 13.10 -19.93 53.09
C VAL A 244 13.27 -21.46 53.05
N HIS A 245 13.54 -22.03 51.87
CA HIS A 245 13.80 -23.47 51.74
C HIS A 245 15.09 -23.89 52.46
N LYS A 246 16.20 -23.13 52.33
CA LYS A 246 17.44 -23.35 53.10
C LYS A 246 17.17 -23.33 54.60
N ALA A 247 16.51 -22.27 55.10
CA ALA A 247 16.23 -22.13 56.52
C ALA A 247 15.36 -23.28 57.07
N SER A 248 14.31 -23.68 56.33
CA SER A 248 13.46 -24.80 56.71
C SER A 248 14.18 -26.14 56.66
N ALA A 249 14.98 -26.39 55.61
CA ALA A 249 15.72 -27.63 55.44
C ALA A 249 16.80 -27.79 56.52
N ASN A 250 17.61 -26.75 56.75
CA ASN A 250 18.64 -26.74 57.79
C ASN A 250 18.04 -26.96 59.17
N GLY A 251 16.93 -26.29 59.51
CA GLY A 251 16.21 -26.52 60.76
C GLY A 251 15.78 -27.99 60.94
N THR A 252 15.19 -28.60 59.91
CA THR A 252 14.80 -30.02 59.98
C THR A 252 16.00 -30.99 60.07
N LEU A 253 17.17 -30.61 59.53
CA LEU A 253 18.40 -31.40 59.62
C LEU A 253 19.03 -31.28 61.03
N GLU A 254 18.99 -30.09 61.63
CA GLU A 254 19.37 -29.86 63.02
C GLU A 254 18.44 -30.60 63.99
N ASP A 255 17.12 -30.59 63.75
CA ASP A 255 16.14 -31.39 64.49
C ASP A 255 16.49 -32.89 64.42
N ILE A 256 16.78 -33.44 63.23
CA ILE A 256 17.20 -34.84 63.04
C ILE A 256 18.48 -35.16 63.82
N SER A 257 19.46 -34.26 63.80
CA SER A 257 20.71 -34.41 64.58
C SER A 257 20.43 -34.45 66.08
N SER A 258 19.60 -33.52 66.57
CA SER A 258 19.22 -33.46 67.99
C SER A 258 18.45 -34.70 68.45
N LEU A 259 17.55 -35.22 67.60
CA LEU A 259 16.78 -36.43 67.85
C LEU A 259 17.68 -37.69 67.85
N SER A 260 18.70 -37.74 66.99
CA SER A 260 19.70 -38.81 66.97
C SER A 260 20.49 -38.83 68.28
N ALA A 261 21.02 -37.69 68.72
CA ALA A 261 21.74 -37.55 69.99
C ALA A 261 20.84 -37.89 71.19
N ALA A 262 19.60 -37.37 71.24
CA ALA A 262 18.63 -37.68 72.29
C ALA A 262 18.26 -39.17 72.34
N SER A 263 18.18 -39.84 71.18
CA SER A 263 17.94 -41.29 71.09
C SER A 263 19.12 -42.09 71.64
N CYS A 264 20.36 -41.69 71.35
CA CYS A 264 21.57 -42.28 71.93
C CYS A 264 21.59 -42.12 73.47
N CYS A 265 21.31 -40.93 74.00
CA CYS A 265 21.22 -40.70 75.44
C CYS A 265 20.09 -41.52 76.10
N SER A 266 18.95 -41.69 75.42
CA SER A 266 17.83 -42.50 75.93
C SER A 266 18.16 -43.99 75.95
N LEU A 267 18.91 -44.48 74.96
CA LEU A 267 19.39 -45.86 74.89
C LEU A 267 20.46 -46.13 75.96
N ASP A 268 21.40 -45.20 76.17
CA ASP A 268 22.41 -45.25 77.23
C ASP A 268 21.76 -45.34 78.62
N GLN A 269 20.78 -44.47 78.91
CA GLN A 269 20.02 -44.51 80.16
C GLN A 269 19.28 -45.86 80.36
N LEU A 270 18.66 -46.40 79.31
CA LEU A 270 17.98 -47.70 79.38
C LEU A 270 18.97 -48.85 79.66
N LEU A 271 20.14 -48.85 79.00
CA LEU A 271 21.17 -49.87 79.21
C LEU A 271 21.79 -49.80 80.60
N VAL A 272 21.98 -48.60 81.15
CA VAL A 272 22.42 -48.37 82.54
C VAL A 272 21.38 -48.89 83.55
N CYS A 273 20.09 -48.66 83.32
CA CYS A 273 19.02 -49.21 84.16
C CYS A 273 19.03 -50.74 84.16
N VAL A 274 19.09 -51.36 82.98
CA VAL A 274 19.13 -52.85 82.86
C VAL A 274 20.44 -53.42 83.42
N GLU A 275 21.57 -52.71 83.33
CA GLU A 275 22.80 -53.11 84.02
C GLU A 275 22.65 -53.08 85.55
N GLY A 276 21.97 -52.07 86.11
CA GLY A 276 21.67 -52.00 87.54
C GLY A 276 20.81 -53.19 88.00
N GLU A 277 19.72 -53.48 87.29
CA GLU A 277 18.85 -54.62 87.59
C GLU A 277 19.58 -55.97 87.44
N ALA A 278 20.33 -56.16 86.35
CA ALA A 278 21.10 -57.37 86.11
C ALA A 278 22.19 -57.57 87.19
N GLN A 279 22.93 -56.51 87.55
CA GLN A 279 23.95 -56.58 88.59
C GLN A 279 23.35 -56.93 89.97
N ASN A 280 22.15 -56.44 90.30
CA ASN A 280 21.44 -56.85 91.52
C ASN A 280 21.09 -58.35 91.48
N ILE A 281 20.51 -58.84 90.39
CA ILE A 281 20.18 -60.27 90.23
C ILE A 281 21.44 -61.15 90.33
N PHE A 282 22.54 -60.75 89.69
CA PHE A 282 23.81 -61.50 89.78
C PHE A 282 24.41 -61.47 91.19
N ASN A 283 24.30 -60.35 91.92
CA ASN A 283 24.71 -60.26 93.32
C ASN A 283 23.88 -61.20 94.20
N ASP A 284 22.55 -61.23 94.03
CA ASP A 284 21.66 -62.10 94.80
C ASP A 284 21.94 -63.59 94.54
N ILE A 285 22.21 -63.98 93.29
CA ILE A 285 22.62 -65.35 92.97
C ILE A 285 23.98 -65.68 93.60
N HIS A 286 24.96 -64.76 93.56
CA HIS A 286 26.28 -64.95 94.17
C HIS A 286 26.18 -65.09 95.71
N ASN A 287 25.31 -64.30 96.35
CA ASN A 287 25.01 -64.40 97.78
C ASN A 287 24.35 -65.75 98.11
N LEU A 288 23.35 -66.18 97.33
CA LEU A 288 22.64 -67.45 97.54
C LEU A 288 23.57 -68.67 97.35
N LEU A 289 24.43 -68.66 96.33
CA LEU A 289 25.47 -69.68 96.12
C LEU A 289 26.44 -69.74 97.31
N THR A 290 26.82 -68.58 97.86
CA THR A 290 27.71 -68.49 99.03
C THR A 290 27.04 -69.06 100.28
N ILE A 291 25.76 -68.76 100.51
CA ILE A 291 24.96 -69.33 101.60
C ILE A 291 24.87 -70.85 101.45
N HIS A 292 24.42 -71.36 100.29
CA HIS A 292 24.35 -72.79 100.00
C HIS A 292 25.70 -73.51 100.20
N ARG A 293 26.83 -72.88 99.81
CA ARG A 293 28.18 -73.43 100.01
C ARG A 293 28.52 -73.55 101.49
N SER A 294 28.12 -72.59 102.31
CA SER A 294 28.31 -72.63 103.77
C SER A 294 27.41 -73.70 104.44
N GLU A 295 26.13 -73.77 104.08
CA GLU A 295 25.17 -74.74 104.60
C GLU A 295 25.54 -76.18 104.22
N MET A 296 25.92 -76.43 102.96
CA MET A 296 26.38 -77.75 102.49
C MET A 296 27.65 -78.20 103.24
N THR A 297 28.52 -77.25 103.60
CA THR A 297 29.73 -77.52 104.38
C THR A 297 29.40 -77.83 105.84
N HIS A 298 28.46 -77.10 106.46
CA HIS A 298 27.94 -77.38 107.80
C HIS A 298 27.29 -78.77 107.87
N PHE A 299 26.34 -79.05 106.97
CA PHE A 299 25.66 -80.35 106.88
C PHE A 299 26.63 -81.52 106.69
N THR A 300 27.70 -81.34 105.92
CA THR A 300 28.74 -82.36 105.73
C THR A 300 29.59 -82.56 106.99
N GLN A 301 29.84 -81.50 107.77
CA GLN A 301 30.50 -81.58 109.07
C GLN A 301 29.61 -82.31 110.09
N GLU A 302 28.32 -81.98 110.18
CA GLU A 302 27.35 -82.66 111.05
C GLU A 302 27.22 -84.16 110.73
N LEU A 303 27.16 -84.53 109.44
CA LEU A 303 27.18 -85.93 109.02
C LEU A 303 28.47 -86.64 109.42
N ARG A 304 29.63 -85.99 109.24
CA ARG A 304 30.94 -86.53 109.62
C ARG A 304 31.03 -86.77 111.14
N GLU A 305 30.58 -85.82 111.95
CA GLU A 305 30.54 -85.93 113.40
C GLU A 305 29.55 -87.00 113.86
N SER A 306 28.37 -87.09 113.23
CA SER A 306 27.38 -88.14 113.51
C SER A 306 27.92 -89.55 113.20
N PHE A 307 28.59 -89.74 112.05
CA PHE A 307 29.25 -91.01 111.74
C PHE A 307 30.41 -91.33 112.69
N GLN A 308 31.16 -90.33 113.15
CA GLN A 308 32.23 -90.53 114.14
C GLN A 308 31.66 -90.94 115.50
N ILE A 309 30.63 -90.26 116.01
CA ILE A 309 29.93 -90.61 117.25
C ILE A 309 29.32 -92.02 117.16
N SER A 310 28.77 -92.40 116.00
CA SER A 310 28.25 -93.75 115.75
C SER A 310 29.37 -94.80 115.76
N LEU A 311 30.52 -94.51 115.13
CA LEU A 311 31.70 -95.37 115.10
C LEU A 311 32.26 -95.61 116.51
N ASP A 312 32.40 -94.56 117.31
CA ASP A 312 32.99 -94.65 118.65
C ASP A 312 32.03 -95.35 119.63
N ARG A 313 30.72 -95.07 119.58
CA ARG A 313 29.72 -95.84 120.34
C ARG A 313 29.70 -97.32 119.96
N THR A 314 29.88 -97.64 118.68
CA THR A 314 29.96 -99.02 118.19
C THR A 314 31.19 -99.73 118.77
N LYS A 315 32.33 -99.04 118.84
CA LYS A 315 33.56 -99.55 119.47
C LYS A 315 33.43 -99.74 120.98
N GLU A 316 32.85 -98.78 121.70
CA GLU A 316 32.59 -98.89 123.14
C GLU A 316 31.68 -100.08 123.44
N MET A 317 30.52 -100.15 122.76
CA MET A 317 29.57 -101.25 122.89
C MET A 317 30.19 -102.59 122.52
N SER A 318 31.02 -102.63 121.47
CA SER A 318 31.69 -103.86 121.05
C SER A 318 32.74 -104.34 122.05
N THR A 319 33.59 -103.42 122.54
CA THR A 319 34.58 -103.71 123.60
C THR A 319 33.91 -104.26 124.85
N TYR A 320 32.77 -103.67 125.24
CA TYR A 320 31.98 -104.12 126.38
C TYR A 320 31.37 -105.52 126.16
N ILE A 321 30.76 -105.79 125.01
CA ILE A 321 30.11 -107.07 124.71
C ILE A 321 31.14 -108.21 124.53
N ILE A 322 32.28 -107.94 123.88
CA ILE A 322 33.39 -108.89 123.78
C ILE A 322 33.92 -109.22 125.19
N GLY A 323 34.11 -108.22 126.06
CA GLY A 323 34.52 -108.43 127.44
C GLY A 323 33.51 -109.23 128.28
N LEU A 324 32.20 -109.08 128.01
CA LEU A 324 31.17 -109.94 128.62
C LEU A 324 31.29 -111.40 128.14
N PHE A 325 31.49 -111.65 126.84
CA PHE A 325 31.66 -113.00 126.33
C PHE A 325 32.93 -113.67 126.86
N ASP A 326 34.06 -112.97 126.93
CA ASP A 326 35.28 -113.52 127.51
C ASP A 326 35.11 -113.86 129.01
N LYS A 327 34.36 -113.04 129.76
CA LYS A 327 33.99 -113.36 131.14
C LYS A 327 33.04 -114.56 131.25
N TYR A 328 32.11 -114.75 130.32
CA TYR A 328 31.27 -115.96 130.29
C TYR A 328 32.09 -117.22 129.99
N VAL A 329 33.12 -117.17 129.14
CA VAL A 329 34.07 -118.28 128.94
C VAL A 329 34.87 -118.54 130.23
N GLU A 330 35.30 -117.50 130.93
CA GLU A 330 36.03 -117.62 132.21
C GLU A 330 35.18 -118.31 133.28
N GLU A 331 33.94 -117.86 133.50
CA GLU A 331 33.02 -118.47 134.49
C GLU A 331 32.59 -119.89 134.10
N THR A 332 32.41 -120.18 132.80
CA THR A 332 32.15 -121.54 132.31
C THR A 332 33.34 -122.46 132.60
N SER A 333 34.56 -121.97 132.44
CA SER A 333 35.80 -122.70 132.78
C SER A 333 35.95 -122.94 134.29
N LYS A 334 35.55 -121.96 135.13
CA LYS A 334 35.50 -122.12 136.59
C LYS A 334 34.47 -123.18 137.00
N LEU A 335 33.27 -123.16 136.40
CA LEU A 335 32.22 -124.15 136.66
C LEU A 335 32.68 -125.56 136.28
N HIS A 336 33.36 -125.73 135.14
CA HIS A 336 33.94 -127.00 134.73
C HIS A 336 34.98 -127.52 135.74
N SER A 337 35.92 -126.67 136.18
CA SER A 337 36.93 -127.08 137.17
C SER A 337 36.32 -127.38 138.55
N HIS A 338 35.31 -126.63 138.98
CA HIS A 338 34.56 -126.94 140.21
C HIS A 338 33.78 -128.27 140.11
N SER A 339 33.19 -128.54 138.94
CA SER A 339 32.53 -129.82 138.63
C SER A 339 33.52 -131.01 138.66
N ASN A 340 34.72 -130.85 138.09
CA ASN A 340 35.79 -131.86 138.19
C ASN A 340 36.15 -132.12 139.66
N ASN A 341 36.51 -131.08 140.41
CA ASN A 341 36.99 -131.19 141.78
C ASN A 341 35.93 -131.76 142.75
N THR A 342 34.65 -131.40 142.56
CA THR A 342 33.55 -131.94 143.40
C THR A 342 33.20 -133.38 143.05
N HIS A 343 33.27 -133.77 141.77
CA HIS A 343 33.09 -135.17 141.38
C HIS A 343 34.22 -136.05 141.93
N GLU A 344 35.49 -135.62 141.82
CA GLU A 344 36.65 -136.33 142.35
C GLU A 344 36.56 -136.50 143.89
N ALA A 345 36.20 -135.43 144.61
CA ALA A 345 36.00 -135.48 146.06
C ALA A 345 34.84 -136.42 146.47
N GLN A 346 33.75 -136.46 145.69
CA GLN A 346 32.62 -137.38 145.94
C GLN A 346 32.99 -138.84 145.67
N MET A 347 33.69 -139.15 144.55
CA MET A 347 34.18 -140.50 144.27
C MET A 347 35.08 -140.99 145.41
N LYS A 348 36.07 -140.17 145.81
CA LYS A 348 37.03 -140.53 146.85
C LYS A 348 36.37 -140.76 148.22
N SER A 349 35.41 -139.92 148.60
CA SER A 349 34.63 -140.09 149.84
C SER A 349 33.79 -141.38 149.87
N ILE A 350 33.35 -141.85 148.69
CA ILE A 350 32.64 -143.14 148.55
C ILE A 350 33.63 -144.32 148.70
N GLU A 351 34.82 -144.23 148.09
CA GLU A 351 35.88 -145.25 148.22
C GLU A 351 36.42 -145.37 149.65
N ASP A 352 36.74 -144.24 150.29
CA ASP A 352 37.22 -144.19 151.68
C ASP A 352 36.19 -144.82 152.65
N PHE A 353 34.89 -144.52 152.47
CA PHE A 353 33.81 -145.14 153.26
C PHE A 353 33.73 -146.65 153.06
N GLN A 354 33.89 -147.15 151.82
CA GLN A 354 33.87 -148.58 151.54
C GLN A 354 35.00 -149.31 152.28
N MET A 355 36.22 -148.76 152.23
CA MET A 355 37.41 -149.37 152.81
C MET A 355 37.28 -149.53 154.33
N VAL A 356 36.88 -148.46 155.04
CA VAL A 356 36.72 -148.45 156.50
C VAL A 356 35.64 -149.44 156.96
N TYR A 357 34.53 -149.55 156.22
CA TYR A 357 33.45 -150.48 156.56
C TYR A 357 33.85 -151.95 156.38
N GLU A 358 34.61 -152.28 155.33
CA GLU A 358 35.12 -153.64 155.13
C GLU A 358 36.16 -154.07 156.18
N GLU A 359 37.02 -153.15 156.62
CA GLU A 359 38.02 -153.42 157.66
C GLU A 359 37.35 -153.62 159.04
N GLN A 360 36.39 -152.75 159.40
CA GLN A 360 35.63 -152.90 160.64
C GLN A 360 34.79 -154.19 160.65
N SER A 361 34.22 -154.60 159.50
CA SER A 361 33.49 -155.87 159.36
C SER A 361 34.35 -157.11 159.65
N LYS A 362 35.66 -157.08 159.35
CA LYS A 362 36.58 -158.21 159.61
C LYS A 362 37.02 -158.28 161.07
N SER A 363 37.16 -157.13 161.73
CA SER A 363 37.57 -157.04 163.15
C SER A 363 36.56 -157.68 164.12
N VAL A 364 35.26 -157.55 163.83
CA VAL A 364 34.17 -158.14 164.63
C VAL A 364 34.15 -159.67 164.51
N GLU A 365 34.51 -160.22 163.36
CA GLU A 365 34.45 -161.66 163.06
C GLU A 365 35.43 -162.50 163.90
N GLN A 366 36.54 -161.91 164.37
CA GLN A 366 37.59 -162.61 165.11
C GLN A 366 37.40 -162.65 166.64
N LYS A 367 36.40 -161.97 167.21
CA LYS A 367 36.31 -161.75 168.68
C LYS A 367 35.22 -162.50 169.43
N LEU A 368 34.41 -163.33 168.76
CA LEU A 368 33.23 -163.96 169.38
C LEU A 368 33.04 -165.43 168.94
N LEU A 369 34.06 -166.27 169.18
CA LEU A 369 34.14 -167.64 168.65
C LEU A 369 34.35 -168.74 169.71
N ALA A 370 33.74 -168.58 170.89
CA ALA A 370 33.58 -169.64 171.88
C ALA A 370 32.21 -169.48 172.57
N GLU A 371 31.32 -170.48 172.40
CA GLU A 371 29.94 -170.55 172.92
C GLU A 371 29.03 -169.33 172.59
N ILE A 372 28.01 -169.39 171.71
CA ILE A 372 27.29 -170.52 171.10
C ILE A 372 27.23 -170.31 169.57
N SER A 373 27.73 -171.27 168.78
CA SER A 373 27.85 -171.13 167.33
C SER A 373 26.65 -171.65 166.55
N SER A 374 25.90 -170.74 165.90
CA SER A 374 24.95 -171.03 164.80
C SER A 374 24.38 -169.73 164.19
N LEU A 375 24.07 -168.73 165.04
CA LEU A 375 23.19 -167.63 164.67
C LEU A 375 23.91 -166.38 164.10
N VAL A 376 25.16 -166.12 164.49
CA VAL A 376 25.85 -164.84 164.22
C VAL A 376 26.28 -164.69 162.75
N SER A 377 26.87 -165.73 162.15
CA SER A 377 27.45 -165.64 160.80
C SER A 377 26.44 -165.32 159.69
N LYS A 378 25.14 -165.61 159.88
CA LYS A 378 24.09 -165.24 158.93
C LYS A 378 23.72 -163.75 158.96
N HIS A 379 23.98 -163.03 160.05
CA HIS A 379 23.63 -161.61 160.15
C HIS A 379 24.68 -160.72 159.47
N ILE A 380 25.98 -160.96 159.72
CA ILE A 380 27.08 -160.12 159.22
C ILE A 380 27.09 -160.07 157.68
N THR A 381 26.99 -161.23 157.01
CA THR A 381 27.04 -161.30 155.54
C THR A 381 25.95 -160.47 154.86
N ARG A 382 24.71 -160.52 155.38
CA ARG A 382 23.57 -159.77 154.83
C ARG A 382 23.71 -158.25 155.01
N GLN A 383 24.46 -157.80 156.01
CA GLN A 383 24.71 -156.38 156.26
C GLN A 383 25.79 -155.80 155.32
N ARG A 384 26.65 -156.67 154.74
CA ARG A 384 27.70 -156.28 153.78
C ARG A 384 27.10 -155.96 152.39
N GLU A 385 26.26 -156.84 151.87
CA GLU A 385 25.62 -156.69 150.55
C GLU A 385 24.75 -155.41 150.45
N LEU A 386 23.99 -155.11 151.51
CA LEU A 386 23.07 -153.96 151.53
C LEU A 386 23.80 -152.61 151.42
N VAL A 387 25.02 -152.52 151.94
CA VAL A 387 25.86 -151.32 151.88
C VAL A 387 26.51 -151.18 150.50
N GLY A 388 27.04 -152.28 149.94
CA GLY A 388 27.66 -152.26 148.60
C GLY A 388 26.71 -151.79 147.49
N VAL A 389 25.45 -152.26 147.49
CA VAL A 389 24.43 -151.84 146.52
C VAL A 389 24.03 -150.36 146.70
N ARG A 390 24.11 -149.82 147.93
CA ARG A 390 23.88 -148.38 148.16
C ARG A 390 25.04 -147.54 147.62
N LEU A 391 26.29 -147.96 147.81
CA LEU A 391 27.46 -147.23 147.30
C LEU A 391 27.49 -147.17 145.77
N SER A 392 27.24 -148.28 145.07
CA SER A 392 27.24 -148.27 143.59
C SER A 392 26.19 -147.30 143.03
N SER A 393 24.96 -147.33 143.57
CA SER A 393 23.90 -146.40 143.16
C SER A 393 24.23 -144.93 143.40
N LEU A 394 25.01 -144.61 144.44
CA LEU A 394 25.47 -143.25 144.73
C LEU A 394 26.61 -142.82 143.78
N GLY A 395 27.52 -143.76 143.45
CA GLY A 395 28.58 -143.53 142.47
C GLY A 395 28.05 -143.26 141.05
N ASP A 396 27.01 -144.00 140.63
CA ASP A 396 26.37 -143.78 139.33
C ASP A 396 25.60 -142.45 139.27
N ALA A 397 24.93 -142.05 140.36
CA ALA A 397 24.29 -140.73 140.44
C ALA A 397 25.31 -139.59 140.33
N ALA A 398 26.47 -139.70 141.00
CA ALA A 398 27.53 -138.72 140.91
C ALA A 398 28.23 -138.68 139.53
N ARG A 399 28.30 -139.80 138.80
CA ARG A 399 28.71 -139.84 137.38
C ARG A 399 27.67 -139.20 136.45
N GLY A 400 26.38 -139.46 136.67
CA GLY A 400 25.29 -138.84 135.88
C GLY A 400 25.27 -137.32 135.99
N ASN A 401 25.39 -136.80 137.21
CA ASN A 401 25.49 -135.36 137.47
C ASN A 401 26.73 -134.74 136.78
N LYS A 402 27.86 -135.46 136.74
CA LYS A 402 29.09 -135.00 136.08
C LYS A 402 28.90 -134.89 134.57
N ALA A 403 28.38 -135.93 133.92
CA ALA A 403 28.12 -135.92 132.48
C ALA A 403 27.16 -134.79 132.06
N PHE A 404 26.07 -134.57 132.82
CA PHE A 404 25.12 -133.49 132.57
C PHE A 404 25.78 -132.09 132.65
N LEU A 405 26.63 -131.87 133.65
CA LEU A 405 27.35 -130.61 133.82
C LEU A 405 28.37 -130.37 132.70
N ASP A 406 29.07 -131.40 132.22
CA ASP A 406 30.06 -131.25 131.14
C ASP A 406 29.42 -131.02 129.77
N GLU A 407 28.26 -131.63 129.50
CA GLU A 407 27.44 -131.34 128.32
C GLU A 407 26.97 -129.88 128.32
N HIS A 408 26.39 -129.41 129.43
CA HIS A 408 25.90 -128.03 129.54
C HIS A 408 27.03 -126.98 129.57
N THR A 409 28.18 -127.31 130.15
CA THR A 409 29.40 -126.49 130.07
C THR A 409 29.86 -126.34 128.63
N SER A 410 29.97 -127.46 127.90
CA SER A 410 30.42 -127.49 126.51
C SER A 410 29.47 -126.73 125.58
N ALA A 411 28.15 -126.88 125.81
CA ALA A 411 27.12 -126.13 125.09
C ALA A 411 27.19 -124.61 125.37
N MET A 412 27.37 -124.21 126.63
CA MET A 412 27.53 -122.80 127.02
C MET A 412 28.79 -122.19 126.40
N GLU A 413 29.91 -122.90 126.40
CA GLU A 413 31.16 -122.45 125.79
C GLU A 413 31.02 -122.28 124.27
N PHE A 414 30.37 -123.23 123.58
CA PHE A 414 30.09 -123.15 122.15
C PHE A 414 29.18 -121.97 121.79
N VAL A 415 28.07 -121.79 122.51
CA VAL A 415 27.13 -120.67 122.29
C VAL A 415 27.83 -119.33 122.53
N THR A 416 28.64 -119.22 123.58
CA THR A 416 29.41 -118.01 123.91
C THR A 416 30.42 -117.68 122.80
N LYS A 417 31.14 -118.68 122.26
CA LYS A 417 32.10 -118.51 121.17
C LYS A 417 31.43 -118.13 119.84
N ASP A 418 30.30 -118.75 119.49
CA ASP A 418 29.57 -118.38 118.27
C ASP A 418 28.92 -116.99 118.37
N ALA A 419 28.40 -116.62 119.55
CA ALA A 419 27.87 -115.29 119.83
C ALA A 419 28.97 -114.22 119.73
N LYS A 420 30.16 -114.46 120.31
CA LYS A 420 31.32 -113.57 120.17
C LYS A 420 31.71 -113.38 118.71
N ARG A 421 31.89 -114.47 117.93
CA ARG A 421 32.22 -114.40 116.49
C ARG A 421 31.19 -113.62 115.67
N LYS A 422 29.90 -113.84 115.91
CA LYS A 422 28.81 -113.11 115.22
C LYS A 422 28.81 -111.63 115.58
N TRP A 423 29.07 -111.31 116.84
CA TRP A 423 29.18 -109.95 117.32
C TRP A 423 30.41 -109.23 116.73
N GLU A 424 31.58 -109.88 116.70
CA GLU A 424 32.79 -109.36 116.05
C GLU A 424 32.54 -109.03 114.57
N THR A 425 31.88 -109.95 113.84
CA THR A 425 31.48 -109.75 112.43
C THR A 425 30.53 -108.56 112.26
N PHE A 426 29.54 -108.41 113.16
CA PHE A 426 28.60 -107.29 113.15
C PHE A 426 29.28 -105.96 113.46
N ALA A 427 30.19 -105.94 114.44
CA ALA A 427 30.93 -104.74 114.82
C ALA A 427 31.88 -104.28 113.70
N GLU A 428 32.59 -105.20 113.04
CA GLU A 428 33.43 -104.88 111.87
C GLU A 428 32.59 -104.32 110.72
N GLN A 429 31.43 -104.92 110.42
CA GLN A 429 30.51 -104.41 109.40
C GLN A 429 30.01 -103.00 109.75
N ALA A 430 29.52 -102.78 110.98
CA ALA A 430 29.02 -101.49 111.43
C ALA A 430 30.11 -100.39 111.48
N GLU A 431 31.34 -100.75 111.86
CA GLU A 431 32.51 -99.87 111.73
C GLU A 431 32.77 -99.46 110.27
N ASN A 432 32.71 -100.43 109.36
CA ASN A 432 32.98 -100.21 107.93
C ASN A 432 31.85 -99.41 107.26
N ASP A 433 30.59 -99.62 107.65
CA ASP A 433 29.45 -98.82 107.19
C ASP A 433 29.53 -97.37 107.68
N CYS A 434 30.00 -97.11 108.91
CA CYS A 434 30.25 -95.74 109.39
C CYS A 434 31.38 -95.05 108.60
N LYS A 435 32.47 -95.76 108.29
CA LYS A 435 33.58 -95.25 107.46
C LYS A 435 33.14 -95.01 106.01
N ALA A 436 32.32 -95.90 105.45
CA ALA A 436 31.73 -95.77 104.12
C ALA A 436 30.76 -94.57 104.06
N GLY A 437 29.89 -94.39 105.06
CA GLY A 437 28.99 -93.24 105.16
C GLY A 437 29.72 -91.90 105.21
N SER A 438 30.76 -91.80 106.04
CA SER A 438 31.58 -90.58 106.19
C SER A 438 32.39 -90.25 104.92
N SER A 439 32.96 -91.26 104.25
CA SER A 439 33.68 -91.04 102.98
C SER A 439 32.73 -90.74 101.81
N PHE A 440 31.54 -91.35 101.78
CA PHE A 440 30.51 -91.05 100.79
C PHE A 440 29.94 -89.63 100.95
N SER A 441 29.68 -89.16 102.17
CA SER A 441 29.22 -87.78 102.39
C SER A 441 30.27 -86.75 101.98
N ALA A 442 31.55 -86.98 102.29
CA ALA A 442 32.66 -86.16 101.82
C ALA A 442 32.76 -86.14 100.27
N ALA A 443 32.65 -87.29 99.60
CA ALA A 443 32.68 -87.36 98.14
C ALA A 443 31.46 -86.64 97.49
N LYS A 444 30.29 -86.65 98.15
CA LYS A 444 29.12 -85.88 97.71
C LYS A 444 29.32 -84.37 97.90
N HIS A 445 29.90 -83.93 99.02
CA HIS A 445 30.27 -82.54 99.26
C HIS A 445 31.25 -82.04 98.18
N SER A 446 32.36 -82.74 97.95
CA SER A 446 33.35 -82.32 96.94
C SER A 446 32.75 -82.19 95.54
N ARG A 447 31.80 -83.06 95.16
CA ARG A 447 31.09 -82.92 93.88
C ARG A 447 30.11 -81.73 93.88
N MET A 448 29.40 -81.48 94.98
CA MET A 448 28.50 -80.32 95.09
C MET A 448 29.30 -79.01 95.03
N GLU A 449 30.45 -78.97 95.70
CA GLU A 449 31.39 -77.86 95.69
C GLU A 449 31.91 -77.55 94.28
N THR A 450 32.28 -78.57 93.49
CA THR A 450 32.63 -78.36 92.07
C THR A 450 31.49 -77.70 91.30
N MET A 451 30.25 -78.19 91.45
CA MET A 451 29.09 -77.66 90.73
C MET A 451 28.73 -76.23 91.19
N LEU A 452 28.83 -75.92 92.49
CA LEU A 452 28.64 -74.56 93.02
C LEU A 452 29.72 -73.60 92.49
N GLN A 453 30.97 -74.05 92.38
CA GLN A 453 32.06 -73.26 91.81
C GLN A 453 31.88 -73.02 90.30
N GLU A 454 31.40 -74.02 89.55
CA GLU A 454 31.02 -73.86 88.14
C GLU A 454 29.87 -72.86 87.96
N CYS A 455 28.85 -72.90 88.84
CA CYS A 455 27.79 -71.89 88.86
C CYS A 455 28.32 -70.47 89.14
N ALA A 456 29.19 -70.31 90.13
CA ALA A 456 29.79 -69.01 90.44
C ALA A 456 30.62 -68.44 89.27
N CYS A 457 31.49 -69.25 88.68
CA CYS A 457 32.25 -68.87 87.47
C CYS A 457 31.35 -68.52 86.27
N THR A 458 30.18 -69.14 86.17
CA THR A 458 29.17 -68.84 85.15
C THR A 458 28.49 -67.49 85.39
N VAL A 459 28.17 -67.15 86.64
CA VAL A 459 27.64 -65.84 87.04
C VAL A 459 28.65 -64.72 86.76
N ASP A 460 29.91 -64.89 87.18
CA ASP A 460 30.97 -63.92 86.91
C ASP A 460 31.18 -63.71 85.40
N SER A 461 31.12 -64.80 84.62
CA SER A 461 31.18 -64.74 83.16
C SER A 461 29.99 -63.99 82.56
N ALA A 462 28.77 -64.18 83.08
CA ALA A 462 27.58 -63.47 82.62
C ALA A 462 27.65 -61.96 82.90
N VAL A 463 28.09 -61.55 84.10
CA VAL A 463 28.36 -60.14 84.45
C VAL A 463 29.36 -59.51 83.47
N GLN A 464 30.46 -60.21 83.16
CA GLN A 464 31.49 -59.71 82.24
C GLN A 464 31.03 -59.66 80.79
N GLN A 465 30.17 -60.57 80.34
CA GLN A 465 29.58 -60.49 79.00
C GLN A 465 28.55 -59.36 78.90
N TRP A 466 27.70 -59.18 79.92
CA TRP A 466 26.74 -58.07 79.94
C TRP A 466 27.43 -56.70 79.81
N LYS A 467 28.49 -56.46 80.59
CA LYS A 467 29.27 -55.21 80.54
C LYS A 467 29.91 -54.95 79.18
N LYS A 468 30.38 -56.01 78.49
CA LYS A 468 30.89 -55.91 77.12
C LYS A 468 29.77 -55.61 76.11
N SER A 469 28.61 -56.23 76.25
CA SER A 469 27.44 -55.97 75.40
C SER A 469 26.94 -54.54 75.55
N HIS A 470 26.81 -54.02 76.78
CA HIS A 470 26.46 -52.62 77.02
C HIS A 470 27.49 -51.68 76.34
N ALA A 471 28.78 -51.86 76.62
CA ALA A 471 29.82 -51.02 76.03
C ALA A 471 29.81 -51.04 74.48
N ALA A 472 29.59 -52.21 73.86
CA ALA A 472 29.55 -52.35 72.41
C ALA A 472 28.31 -51.70 71.76
N VAL A 473 27.12 -51.80 72.38
CA VAL A 473 25.91 -51.12 71.89
C VAL A 473 26.04 -49.61 72.03
N ASN A 474 26.64 -49.14 73.12
CA ASN A 474 26.86 -47.72 73.40
C ASN A 474 27.88 -47.11 72.39
N ASP A 475 28.99 -47.79 72.12
CA ASP A 475 29.96 -47.40 71.09
C ASP A 475 29.34 -47.33 69.69
N LEU A 476 28.56 -48.36 69.31
CA LEU A 476 27.82 -48.39 68.04
C LEU A 476 26.83 -47.22 67.93
N SER A 477 26.10 -46.90 69.01
CA SER A 477 25.12 -45.81 69.01
C SER A 477 25.79 -44.44 68.87
N ARG A 478 26.90 -44.20 69.58
CA ARG A 478 27.72 -42.96 69.40
C ARG A 478 28.26 -42.84 67.98
N LYS A 479 28.72 -43.94 67.38
CA LYS A 479 29.20 -43.98 66.00
C LYS A 479 28.08 -43.64 65.01
N GLN A 480 26.86 -44.13 65.24
CA GLN A 480 25.68 -43.77 64.45
C GLN A 480 25.32 -42.28 64.59
N VAL A 481 25.39 -41.69 65.78
CA VAL A 481 25.20 -40.23 65.97
C VAL A 481 26.23 -39.45 65.16
N ALA A 482 27.52 -39.78 65.26
CA ALA A 482 28.58 -39.10 64.52
C ALA A 482 28.44 -39.24 62.98
N GLU A 483 27.93 -40.38 62.50
CA GLU A 483 27.62 -40.58 61.08
C GLU A 483 26.40 -39.74 60.63
N VAL A 484 25.36 -39.61 61.46
CA VAL A 484 24.21 -38.74 61.20
C VAL A 484 24.61 -37.25 61.23
N GLU A 485 25.37 -36.81 62.24
CA GLU A 485 25.92 -35.45 62.33
C GLU A 485 26.76 -35.08 61.10
N ALA A 486 27.56 -36.02 60.58
CA ALA A 486 28.36 -35.79 59.39
C ALA A 486 27.50 -35.63 58.13
N LEU A 487 26.46 -36.45 57.97
CA LEU A 487 25.51 -36.34 56.86
C LEU A 487 24.66 -35.06 56.95
N VAL A 488 24.18 -34.69 58.14
CA VAL A 488 23.45 -33.45 58.42
C VAL A 488 24.30 -32.24 58.06
N ARG A 489 25.54 -32.18 58.54
CA ARG A 489 26.45 -31.06 58.26
C ARG A 489 26.73 -30.93 56.75
N THR A 490 26.97 -32.03 56.03
CA THR A 490 27.20 -31.95 54.59
C THR A 490 25.93 -31.65 53.78
N ALA A 491 24.74 -32.01 54.26
CA ALA A 491 23.48 -31.52 53.70
C ALA A 491 23.30 -29.99 53.92
N ILE A 492 23.69 -29.47 55.08
CA ILE A 492 23.72 -28.02 55.38
C ILE A 492 24.72 -27.30 54.46
N GLU A 493 25.96 -27.81 54.35
CA GLU A 493 27.02 -27.29 53.46
C GLU A 493 26.51 -27.18 51.99
N ASN A 494 25.82 -28.20 51.50
CA ASN A 494 25.20 -28.19 50.15
C ASN A 494 24.08 -27.15 50.01
N ASN A 495 23.24 -26.97 51.05
CA ASN A 495 22.19 -25.95 51.04
C ASN A 495 22.76 -24.52 51.04
N GLU A 496 23.93 -24.30 51.64
CA GLU A 496 24.66 -23.02 51.56
C GLU A 496 25.22 -22.79 50.14
N GLN A 497 25.82 -23.82 49.54
CA GLN A 497 26.34 -23.74 48.18
C GLN A 497 25.23 -23.42 47.16
N HIS A 498 24.06 -24.03 47.28
CA HIS A 498 22.91 -23.73 46.40
C HIS A 498 22.35 -22.31 46.58
N GLU A 499 22.40 -21.74 47.79
CA GLU A 499 22.08 -20.32 47.99
C GLU A 499 23.05 -19.42 47.21
N LEU A 500 24.36 -19.67 47.31
CA LEU A 500 25.41 -18.90 46.63
C LEU A 500 25.30 -19.02 45.10
N GLU A 501 24.98 -20.20 44.58
CA GLU A 501 24.74 -20.43 43.14
C GLU A 501 23.52 -19.64 42.62
N VAL A 502 22.42 -19.62 43.37
CA VAL A 502 21.22 -18.85 43.01
C VAL A 502 21.45 -17.34 43.16
N ALA A 503 22.14 -16.90 44.21
CA ALA A 503 22.48 -15.49 44.41
C ALA A 503 23.43 -14.96 43.31
N SER A 504 24.42 -15.76 42.91
CA SER A 504 25.30 -15.48 41.77
C SER A 504 24.49 -15.39 40.46
N SER A 505 23.60 -16.36 40.22
CA SER A 505 22.72 -16.37 39.05
C SER A 505 21.78 -15.16 39.00
N ARG A 506 21.25 -14.71 40.16
CA ARG A 506 20.47 -13.47 40.29
C ARG A 506 21.30 -12.25 39.89
N ALA A 507 22.57 -12.16 40.30
CA ALA A 507 23.43 -11.03 39.99
C ALA A 507 23.73 -10.93 38.48
N VAL A 508 24.05 -12.06 37.82
CA VAL A 508 24.22 -12.10 36.36
C VAL A 508 22.92 -11.71 35.64
N ALA A 509 21.78 -12.24 36.08
CA ALA A 509 20.48 -11.88 35.53
C ALA A 509 20.12 -10.39 35.71
N GLU A 510 20.57 -9.75 36.81
CA GLU A 510 20.41 -8.31 37.04
C GLU A 510 21.25 -7.46 36.09
N GLU A 511 22.51 -7.86 35.85
CA GLU A 511 23.38 -7.22 34.87
C GLU A 511 22.83 -7.38 33.44
N ASP A 512 22.47 -8.59 33.03
CA ASP A 512 21.87 -8.87 31.73
C ASP A 512 20.56 -8.10 31.52
N ALA A 513 19.66 -8.08 32.50
CA ALA A 513 18.43 -7.30 32.42
C ALA A 513 18.70 -5.78 32.37
N SER A 514 19.80 -5.31 32.97
CA SER A 514 20.24 -3.92 32.88
C SER A 514 20.78 -3.57 31.50
N ASN A 515 21.66 -4.41 30.95
CA ASN A 515 22.29 -4.21 29.65
C ASN A 515 21.25 -4.31 28.52
N ASN A 516 20.44 -5.36 28.48
CA ASN A 516 19.35 -5.49 27.52
C ASN A 516 18.34 -4.33 27.61
N SER A 517 17.98 -3.88 28.83
CA SER A 517 17.11 -2.72 29.02
C SER A 517 17.70 -1.42 28.49
N LYS A 518 19.03 -1.27 28.52
CA LYS A 518 19.75 -0.09 28.01
C LYS A 518 19.84 -0.13 26.49
N ASP A 519 20.21 -1.28 25.92
CA ASP A 519 20.41 -1.44 24.48
C ASP A 519 19.09 -1.32 23.71
N ILE A 520 17.99 -1.89 24.24
CA ILE A 520 16.65 -1.69 23.65
C ILE A 520 16.24 -0.21 23.76
N ALA A 521 16.48 0.45 24.91
CA ALA A 521 16.15 1.87 25.06
C ALA A 521 16.96 2.78 24.12
N GLN A 522 18.22 2.44 23.82
CA GLN A 522 19.04 3.13 22.82
C GLN A 522 18.56 2.85 21.39
N GLY A 523 18.19 1.62 21.07
CA GLY A 523 17.63 1.26 19.76
C GLY A 523 16.33 2.01 19.46
N VAL A 524 15.46 2.18 20.46
CA VAL A 524 14.24 3.00 20.33
C VAL A 524 14.58 4.49 20.14
N GLU A 525 15.59 5.03 20.83
CA GLU A 525 16.01 6.42 20.63
C GLU A 525 16.58 6.65 19.23
N ASN A 526 17.36 5.71 18.71
CA ASN A 526 17.91 5.79 17.35
C ASN A 526 16.79 5.84 16.30
N LEU A 527 15.71 5.07 16.48
CA LEU A 527 14.53 5.09 15.59
C LEU A 527 13.73 6.39 15.68
N LEU A 528 13.62 7.00 16.87
CA LEU A 528 13.02 8.32 17.04
C LEU A 528 13.84 9.39 16.33
N GLU A 529 15.16 9.33 16.47
CA GLU A 529 16.08 10.28 15.84
C GLU A 529 16.12 10.12 14.32
N GLU A 530 16.04 8.90 13.79
CA GLU A 530 15.86 8.65 12.36
C GLU A 530 14.53 9.22 11.82
N ALA A 531 13.42 9.05 12.57
CA ALA A 531 12.13 9.62 12.22
C ALA A 531 12.15 11.16 12.20
N ARG A 532 12.79 11.80 13.19
CA ARG A 532 13.01 13.26 13.22
C ARG A 532 13.86 13.75 12.06
N ASN A 533 14.98 13.09 11.76
CA ASN A 533 15.86 13.47 10.65
C ASN A 533 15.19 13.26 9.28
N SER A 534 14.32 12.26 9.14
CA SER A 534 13.47 12.07 7.96
C SER A 534 12.44 13.20 7.83
N SER A 535 11.69 13.50 8.89
CA SER A 535 10.68 14.57 8.93
C SER A 535 11.29 15.95 8.62
N SER A 536 12.41 16.29 9.26
CA SER A 536 13.18 17.52 9.03
C SER A 536 13.54 17.74 7.55
N ARG A 537 14.00 16.68 6.86
CA ARG A 537 14.30 16.75 5.42
C ARG A 537 13.06 17.01 4.56
N VAL A 538 11.90 16.52 4.94
CA VAL A 538 10.63 16.81 4.24
C VAL A 538 10.21 18.26 4.50
N VAL A 539 10.28 18.73 5.75
CA VAL A 539 9.96 20.13 6.11
C VAL A 539 10.85 21.11 5.34
N SER A 540 12.16 20.93 5.29
CA SER A 540 13.03 21.81 4.48
C SER A 540 12.81 21.72 2.96
N THR A 541 12.20 20.64 2.46
CA THR A 541 11.76 20.55 1.06
C THR A 541 10.44 21.31 0.85
N VAL A 542 9.54 21.29 1.83
CA VAL A 542 8.30 22.09 1.85
C VAL A 542 8.62 23.60 1.92
N GLU A 543 9.54 24.00 2.80
CA GLU A 543 10.03 25.39 2.91
C GLU A 543 10.61 25.90 1.58
N ALA A 544 11.40 25.07 0.88
CA ALA A 544 11.95 25.40 -0.43
C ALA A 544 10.86 25.61 -1.50
N HIS A 545 9.88 24.70 -1.59
CA HIS A 545 8.77 24.84 -2.54
C HIS A 545 7.85 26.04 -2.24
N PHE A 546 7.65 26.41 -0.97
CA PHE A 546 6.97 27.65 -0.60
C PHE A 546 7.70 28.88 -1.19
N GLY A 547 9.03 28.91 -1.11
CA GLY A 547 9.86 29.96 -1.73
C GLY A 547 9.76 29.98 -3.26
N GLU A 548 9.77 28.82 -3.92
CA GLU A 548 9.58 28.72 -5.37
C GLU A 548 8.20 29.22 -5.83
N LEU A 549 7.13 28.91 -5.07
CA LEU A 549 5.77 29.37 -5.36
C LEU A 549 5.62 30.88 -5.16
N GLN A 550 6.24 31.47 -4.14
CA GLN A 550 6.27 32.92 -3.97
C GLN A 550 7.00 33.60 -5.16
N MET A 551 8.17 33.09 -5.55
CA MET A 551 8.90 33.59 -6.72
C MET A 551 8.09 33.47 -8.02
N LEU A 552 7.31 32.40 -8.18
CA LEU A 552 6.40 32.23 -9.32
C LEU A 552 5.27 33.27 -9.31
N GLN A 553 4.68 33.56 -8.14
CA GLN A 553 3.62 34.56 -7.98
C GLN A 553 4.11 35.97 -8.34
N GLU A 554 5.25 36.38 -7.77
CA GLU A 554 5.87 37.69 -8.02
C GLU A 554 6.26 37.84 -9.50
N SER A 555 6.89 36.81 -10.08
CA SER A 555 7.28 36.77 -11.49
C SER A 555 6.07 36.91 -12.42
N HIS A 556 5.04 36.08 -12.26
CA HIS A 556 3.84 36.12 -13.11
C HIS A 556 3.09 37.45 -12.96
N SER A 557 2.94 37.98 -11.74
CA SER A 557 2.32 39.28 -11.50
C SER A 557 3.05 40.40 -12.26
N SER A 558 4.39 40.42 -12.22
CA SER A 558 5.19 41.38 -12.98
C SER A 558 5.05 41.22 -14.50
N GLN A 559 4.98 39.99 -15.01
CA GLN A 559 4.80 39.73 -16.44
C GLN A 559 3.40 40.10 -16.93
N ALA A 560 2.35 39.76 -16.17
CA ALA A 560 0.97 40.11 -16.50
C ALA A 560 0.78 41.64 -16.57
N ALA A 561 1.29 42.37 -15.59
CA ALA A 561 1.31 43.83 -15.60
C ALA A 561 2.13 44.40 -16.78
N GLY A 562 3.29 43.80 -17.09
CA GLY A 562 4.14 44.18 -18.21
C GLY A 562 3.47 43.98 -19.58
N ILE A 563 2.79 42.85 -19.78
CA ILE A 563 2.02 42.56 -21.00
C ILE A 563 0.86 43.55 -21.14
N ASN A 564 0.10 43.80 -20.06
CA ASN A 564 -1.03 44.72 -20.12
C ASN A 564 -0.56 46.16 -20.43
N MET A 565 0.48 46.65 -19.76
CA MET A 565 1.07 47.97 -20.05
C MET A 565 1.63 48.06 -21.48
N HIS A 566 2.19 46.98 -22.02
CA HIS A 566 2.65 46.96 -23.42
C HIS A 566 1.46 47.00 -24.40
N ALA A 567 0.40 46.24 -24.12
CA ALA A 567 -0.82 46.22 -24.92
C ALA A 567 -1.52 47.59 -24.91
N ASP A 568 -1.71 48.20 -23.73
CA ASP A 568 -2.25 49.55 -23.59
C ASP A 568 -1.48 50.56 -24.45
N LYS A 569 -0.14 50.56 -24.34
CA LYS A 569 0.73 51.44 -25.12
C LYS A 569 0.65 51.18 -26.64
N ALA A 570 0.59 49.91 -27.05
CA ALA A 570 0.50 49.56 -28.47
C ALA A 570 -0.87 49.92 -29.07
N LEU A 571 -1.95 49.58 -28.37
CA LEU A 571 -3.32 49.72 -28.86
C LEU A 571 -3.87 51.14 -28.73
N GLN A 572 -3.37 51.95 -27.78
CA GLN A 572 -3.77 53.36 -27.63
C GLN A 572 -2.78 54.36 -28.26
N THR A 573 -1.47 54.09 -28.25
CA THR A 573 -0.46 55.06 -28.72
C THR A 573 0.08 54.75 -30.12
N SER A 574 0.19 53.48 -30.51
CA SER A 574 0.70 53.09 -31.84
C SER A 574 -0.41 52.85 -32.87
N TYR A 575 -1.65 52.57 -32.44
CA TYR A 575 -2.80 52.50 -33.34
C TYR A 575 -3.21 53.89 -33.83
N LYS A 576 -3.15 54.10 -35.14
CA LYS A 576 -3.57 55.34 -35.81
C LYS A 576 -4.81 55.14 -36.67
N ASP A 577 -5.56 56.22 -36.87
CA ASP A 577 -6.56 56.29 -37.94
C ASP A 577 -5.89 56.41 -39.32
N TYR A 578 -6.72 56.27 -40.35
CA TYR A 578 -6.36 56.63 -41.71
C TYR A 578 -6.19 58.16 -41.85
N GLU A 579 -4.94 58.62 -41.92
CA GLU A 579 -4.58 59.99 -42.32
C GLU A 579 -4.58 60.08 -43.87
N PRO A 580 -5.16 61.12 -44.50
CA PRO A 580 -5.20 61.24 -45.97
C PRO A 580 -3.79 61.39 -46.59
N SER A 581 -3.41 60.49 -47.50
CA SER A 581 -2.04 60.42 -48.07
C SER A 581 -1.68 61.52 -49.09
N GLY A 582 -2.59 62.44 -49.41
CA GLY A 582 -2.39 63.47 -50.45
C GLY A 582 -2.50 62.97 -51.90
N GLU A 583 -2.29 61.67 -52.15
CA GLU A 583 -2.37 61.02 -53.48
C GLU A 583 -3.80 60.91 -54.05
N THR A 584 -4.78 61.60 -53.47
CA THR A 584 -6.16 61.62 -53.97
C THR A 584 -6.26 62.58 -55.17
N PRO A 585 -6.89 62.19 -56.29
CA PRO A 585 -6.97 63.03 -57.49
C PRO A 585 -7.44 64.46 -57.20
N VAL A 586 -6.69 65.43 -57.72
CA VAL A 586 -6.96 66.86 -57.50
C VAL A 586 -8.34 67.23 -58.07
N ARG A 587 -9.06 68.09 -57.33
CA ARG A 587 -10.39 68.60 -57.68
C ARG A 587 -10.40 69.19 -59.10
N SER A 588 -11.02 68.49 -60.05
CA SER A 588 -11.28 69.00 -61.39
C SER A 588 -12.19 70.24 -61.33
N GLU A 589 -11.83 71.29 -62.05
CA GLU A 589 -12.72 72.43 -62.25
C GLU A 589 -13.85 72.07 -63.24
N PRO A 590 -15.11 72.47 -62.98
CA PRO A 590 -16.22 72.12 -63.85
C PRO A 590 -16.14 72.91 -65.17
N ASN A 591 -16.19 72.20 -66.30
CA ASN A 591 -16.00 72.78 -67.63
C ASN A 591 -17.26 73.49 -68.16
N VAL A 592 -17.68 74.55 -67.47
CA VAL A 592 -18.90 75.32 -67.78
C VAL A 592 -18.62 76.26 -68.97
N PRO A 593 -19.42 76.21 -70.07
CA PRO A 593 -19.19 77.06 -71.24
C PRO A 593 -19.30 78.56 -70.90
N SER A 594 -18.34 79.34 -71.39
CA SER A 594 -18.26 80.77 -71.13
C SER A 594 -19.42 81.54 -71.78
N LYS A 595 -19.77 82.72 -71.25
CA LYS A 595 -20.79 83.59 -71.84
C LYS A 595 -20.53 83.90 -73.32
N GLY A 596 -19.28 84.17 -73.69
CA GLY A 596 -18.90 84.43 -75.08
C GLY A 596 -19.13 83.22 -75.99
N SER A 597 -18.86 82.01 -75.50
CA SER A 597 -19.13 80.74 -76.21
C SER A 597 -20.63 80.46 -76.41
N ILE A 598 -21.51 81.05 -75.60
CA ILE A 598 -22.96 80.95 -75.74
C ILE A 598 -23.49 82.04 -76.68
N GLU A 599 -22.90 83.24 -76.64
CA GLU A 599 -23.27 84.35 -77.53
C GLU A 599 -22.85 84.08 -78.98
N SER A 600 -21.73 83.38 -79.22
CA SER A 600 -21.29 82.93 -80.55
C SER A 600 -22.15 81.84 -81.20
N LEU A 601 -23.16 81.30 -80.50
CA LEU A 601 -24.08 80.28 -81.02
C LEU A 601 -25.46 80.85 -81.38
N ARG A 602 -25.65 82.17 -81.30
CA ARG A 602 -26.89 82.84 -81.71
C ARG A 602 -26.85 83.23 -83.19
N ALA A 603 -28.01 83.23 -83.84
CA ALA A 603 -28.17 83.84 -85.16
C ALA A 603 -28.04 85.37 -85.07
N MET A 604 -27.71 86.00 -86.20
CA MET A 604 -27.69 87.46 -86.34
C MET A 604 -29.11 88.07 -86.28
N PRO A 605 -29.26 89.40 -86.09
CA PRO A 605 -30.57 90.05 -86.09
C PRO A 605 -31.34 89.82 -87.40
N VAL A 606 -32.66 89.69 -87.29
CA VAL A 606 -33.54 89.34 -88.43
C VAL A 606 -33.51 90.43 -89.50
N GLU A 607 -33.39 91.69 -89.09
CA GLU A 607 -33.23 92.85 -89.97
C GLU A 607 -31.94 92.77 -90.79
N THR A 608 -30.86 92.22 -90.21
CA THR A 608 -29.59 92.02 -90.91
C THR A 608 -29.69 90.87 -91.91
N MET A 609 -30.33 89.75 -91.53
CA MET A 609 -30.56 88.60 -92.43
C MET A 609 -31.50 88.95 -93.60
N MET A 610 -32.48 89.84 -93.41
CA MET A 610 -33.31 90.39 -94.49
C MET A 610 -32.49 91.20 -95.50
N ASN A 611 -31.63 92.11 -94.99
CA ASN A 611 -30.78 92.92 -95.86
C ASN A 611 -29.78 92.04 -96.64
N GLU A 612 -29.14 91.07 -95.97
CA GLU A 612 -28.22 90.12 -96.61
C GLU A 612 -28.91 89.29 -97.70
N PHE A 613 -30.16 88.84 -97.49
CA PHE A 613 -30.91 88.15 -98.54
C PHE A 613 -31.21 89.07 -99.73
N ARG A 614 -31.68 90.30 -99.48
CA ARG A 614 -32.07 91.27 -100.52
C ARG A 614 -30.89 91.80 -101.33
N GLU A 615 -29.74 92.02 -100.68
CA GLU A 615 -28.52 92.51 -101.32
C GLU A 615 -27.90 91.46 -102.26
N ASN A 616 -28.03 90.18 -101.92
CA ASN A 616 -27.61 89.06 -102.78
C ASN A 616 -28.65 88.68 -103.86
N HIS A 617 -29.90 89.14 -103.76
CA HIS A 617 -30.98 88.80 -104.70
C HIS A 617 -31.87 90.04 -104.99
N PRO A 618 -31.59 90.86 -106.02
CA PRO A 618 -32.46 91.96 -106.42
C PRO A 618 -33.73 91.49 -107.18
N TYR A 619 -34.73 92.37 -107.28
CA TYR A 619 -36.04 92.09 -107.91
C TYR A 619 -36.24 92.92 -109.19
N GLU A 620 -36.53 92.28 -110.33
CA GLU A 620 -36.54 92.91 -111.67
C GLU A 620 -37.93 92.92 -112.36
N HIS A 621 -38.41 94.14 -112.65
CA HIS A 621 -39.60 94.46 -113.46
C HIS A 621 -39.26 94.57 -114.97
N GLU A 622 -40.18 94.18 -115.87
CA GLU A 622 -39.99 94.29 -117.33
C GLU A 622 -41.13 95.05 -118.06
N SER A 623 -40.90 96.31 -118.47
CA SER A 623 -41.56 96.88 -119.68
C SER A 623 -40.86 98.13 -120.26
N SER A 624 -40.38 97.98 -121.50
CA SER A 624 -40.08 98.98 -122.55
C SER A 624 -40.15 100.50 -122.31
N LYS A 625 -38.96 101.13 -122.32
CA LYS A 625 -38.54 102.38 -123.03
C LYS A 625 -39.59 103.41 -123.50
N GLU A 626 -39.44 104.67 -123.05
CA GLU A 626 -39.07 105.80 -123.96
C GLU A 626 -38.34 106.96 -123.21
N SER A 627 -38.23 108.20 -123.75
CA SER A 627 -37.01 109.02 -123.57
C SER A 627 -37.12 110.53 -123.20
N LYS A 628 -35.99 111.05 -122.64
CA LYS A 628 -35.41 112.43 -122.68
C LYS A 628 -35.65 113.50 -121.56
N LEU A 629 -34.54 114.21 -121.28
CA LEU A 629 -34.35 115.64 -120.91
C LEU A 629 -34.50 116.18 -119.45
N SER A 630 -33.38 116.14 -118.70
CA SER A 630 -32.62 117.29 -118.10
C SER A 630 -33.22 118.39 -117.19
N GLN A 631 -32.42 118.76 -116.16
CA GLN A 631 -32.25 120.07 -115.45
C GLN A 631 -32.67 120.18 -113.94
N ILE A 632 -31.66 120.07 -113.06
CA ILE A 632 -31.24 121.02 -111.99
C ILE A 632 -32.26 122.14 -111.63
N PRO A 633 -32.72 122.32 -110.35
CA PRO A 633 -31.88 123.05 -109.37
C PRO A 633 -32.06 122.84 -107.82
N ARG A 634 -30.95 123.08 -107.11
CA ARG A 634 -30.77 123.77 -105.78
C ARG A 634 -31.12 123.13 -104.41
N LEU A 635 -30.20 123.44 -103.49
CA LEU A 635 -30.26 123.47 -102.00
C LEU A 635 -31.49 124.22 -101.43
N PRO A 636 -31.86 123.92 -100.15
CA PRO A 636 -31.50 124.86 -99.07
C PRO A 636 -31.00 124.23 -97.74
N LEU A 637 -30.68 125.14 -96.80
CA LEU A 637 -30.18 125.06 -95.42
C LEU A 637 -30.76 123.91 -94.54
N ALA A 638 -30.11 123.32 -93.52
CA ALA A 638 -29.10 123.75 -92.53
C ALA A 638 -29.62 124.56 -91.30
N THR A 639 -29.62 123.95 -90.09
CA THR A 639 -29.40 124.63 -88.79
C THR A 639 -29.16 123.65 -87.63
N ILE A 640 -28.04 123.85 -86.91
CA ILE A 640 -27.88 123.96 -85.43
C ILE A 640 -28.34 122.76 -84.55
N ASN A 641 -27.54 122.26 -83.58
CA ASN A 641 -26.18 122.63 -83.14
C ASN A 641 -25.15 121.58 -83.60
#